data_AF-A0A1V4QH75-F1
#
_entry.id   AF-A0A1V4QH75-F1
#
_cell.length_a   1.000
_cell.length_b   1.000
_cell.length_c   1.000
_cell.angle_alpha   90.00
_cell.angle_beta   90.00
_cell.angle_gamma   90.00
#
_symmetry.space_group_name_H-M   'P 1'
#
loop_
_entity.id
_entity.type
_entity.pdbx_description
1 polymer ?
#
loop_
_entity_poly.entity_id
_entity_poly.type
_entity_poly.pdbx_seq_one_letter_code
_entity_poly.pdbx_strand_id
1 'polypeptide(L)'
;MPSAKVARGAGKIPGGFFKREGRPTDRETLTSRLIDRPIRPLFPKGFTSETQVIATVISVDGRHDSSILALTGASAALMISDIPFSGPIAGIRVGRIDGKLVSNPHQDEMENSDLDIVMACSREAVVMVEGGAHELPEDVILEALDFGHRAAQPLLEAQEEMARQVGREKRTVVAPQLDERVMAAVVEEYGSRFTEALADKLERRDYLSNLKAEIAAQLESQDIPVDDLGEVFEKQLSAVIGSRFSSRKSASAAVLSMRFGRYPVKWGCCPGCMDQRCLPGVKPRPW
;
A
#
# COMPACT_ATOMS: atom_id res chain seq x y z
N MET A 1 -12.40 23.28 2.11
CA MET A 1 -12.32 24.00 0.81
C MET A 1 -12.07 22.99 -0.31
N PRO A 2 -12.91 22.93 -1.36
CA PRO A 2 -12.63 22.08 -2.52
C PRO A 2 -11.29 22.47 -3.14
N SER A 3 -10.45 21.49 -3.52
CA SER A 3 -9.18 21.79 -4.18
C SER A 3 -9.41 22.48 -5.53
N ALA A 4 -8.39 23.17 -6.05
CA ALA A 4 -8.47 23.92 -7.29
C ALA A 4 -8.91 23.10 -8.52
N LYS A 5 -8.74 21.76 -8.52
CA LYS A 5 -9.23 20.89 -9.61
C LYS A 5 -10.65 20.36 -9.45
N VAL A 6 -11.31 20.71 -8.35
CA VAL A 6 -12.75 20.55 -8.22
C VAL A 6 -13.47 21.83 -8.69
N ALA A 7 -12.73 22.85 -9.13
CA ALA A 7 -13.31 24.14 -9.53
C ALA A 7 -14.36 23.95 -10.62
N ARG A 8 -14.06 23.26 -11.73
CA ARG A 8 -15.04 23.00 -12.79
C ARG A 8 -16.24 22.20 -12.27
N GLY A 9 -15.98 21.15 -11.50
CA GLY A 9 -17.05 20.31 -10.95
C GLY A 9 -17.94 21.01 -9.92
N ALA A 10 -17.44 22.07 -9.29
CA ALA A 10 -18.16 22.91 -8.34
C ALA A 10 -18.73 24.19 -8.98
N GLY A 11 -18.68 24.34 -10.31
CA GLY A 11 -19.15 25.54 -11.01
C GLY A 11 -18.30 26.80 -10.79
N LYS A 12 -17.04 26.63 -10.35
CA LYS A 12 -16.07 27.70 -10.11
C LYS A 12 -15.03 27.76 -11.23
N ILE A 13 -14.56 28.97 -11.55
CA ILE A 13 -13.41 29.14 -12.45
C ILE A 13 -12.13 28.93 -11.62
N PRO A 14 -11.17 28.11 -12.08
CA PRO A 14 -9.91 27.91 -11.37
C PRO A 14 -9.23 29.24 -11.06
N GLY A 15 -8.83 29.42 -9.80
CA GLY A 15 -8.08 30.59 -9.37
C GLY A 15 -6.67 30.64 -9.97
N GLY A 16 -6.08 31.84 -10.04
CA GLY A 16 -4.73 32.06 -10.55
C GLY A 16 -4.67 32.65 -11.96
N PHE A 17 -3.46 32.98 -12.41
CA PHE A 17 -3.22 33.75 -13.64
C PHE A 17 -3.73 33.05 -14.90
N PHE A 18 -3.44 31.75 -15.04
CA PHE A 18 -3.77 30.98 -16.24
C PHE A 18 -5.23 30.51 -16.31
N LYS A 19 -6.01 30.61 -15.23
CA LYS A 19 -7.42 30.16 -15.14
C LYS A 19 -7.66 28.73 -15.68
N ARG A 20 -6.67 27.84 -15.49
CA ARG A 20 -6.68 26.45 -15.94
C ARG A 20 -6.26 25.54 -14.79
N GLU A 21 -6.78 24.32 -14.80
CA GLU A 21 -6.31 23.27 -13.89
C GLU A 21 -4.87 22.89 -14.27
N GLY A 22 -3.97 22.97 -13.30
CA GLY A 22 -2.54 22.73 -13.49
C GLY A 22 -2.11 21.35 -13.01
N ARG A 23 -0.92 21.30 -12.41
CA ARG A 23 -0.39 20.07 -11.81
C ARG A 23 -1.28 19.56 -10.67
N PRO A 24 -1.28 18.23 -10.40
CA PRO A 24 -1.96 17.68 -9.23
C PRO A 24 -1.58 18.37 -7.94
N THR A 25 -2.58 18.69 -7.12
CA THR A 25 -2.36 19.15 -5.75
C THR A 25 -1.98 17.98 -4.84
N ASP A 26 -1.52 18.26 -3.62
CA ASP A 26 -1.20 17.21 -2.65
C ASP A 26 -2.42 16.34 -2.34
N ARG A 27 -3.62 16.95 -2.20
CA ARG A 27 -4.88 16.21 -1.98
C ARG A 27 -5.18 15.25 -3.14
N GLU A 28 -5.00 15.70 -4.38
CA GLU A 28 -5.22 14.84 -5.56
C GLU A 28 -4.19 13.73 -5.63
N THR A 29 -2.93 14.02 -5.29
CA THR A 29 -1.87 13.00 -5.24
C THR A 29 -2.14 11.96 -4.16
N LEU A 30 -2.60 12.38 -2.97
CA LEU A 30 -3.04 11.47 -1.91
C LEU A 30 -4.24 10.64 -2.34
N THR A 31 -5.22 11.24 -3.04
CA THR A 31 -6.36 10.50 -3.59
C THR A 31 -5.92 9.47 -4.62
N SER A 32 -4.97 9.80 -5.51
CA SER A 32 -4.42 8.82 -6.45
C SER A 32 -3.74 7.65 -5.75
N ARG A 33 -3.02 7.91 -4.63
CA ARG A 33 -2.44 6.85 -3.80
C ARG A 33 -3.50 6.03 -3.06
N LEU A 34 -4.56 6.68 -2.59
CA LEU A 34 -5.71 6.02 -1.97
C LEU A 34 -6.36 5.00 -2.91
N ILE A 35 -6.39 5.30 -4.22
CA ILE A 35 -6.87 4.41 -5.27
C ILE A 35 -5.85 3.32 -5.58
N ASP A 36 -4.57 3.68 -5.77
CA ASP A 36 -3.51 2.76 -6.19
C ASP A 36 -3.22 1.65 -5.16
N ARG A 37 -3.14 2.01 -3.88
CA ARG A 37 -2.78 1.09 -2.78
C ARG A 37 -3.66 -0.17 -2.74
N PRO A 38 -5.00 -0.09 -2.77
CA PRO A 38 -5.85 -1.28 -2.70
C PRO A 38 -6.03 -2.02 -4.02
N ILE A 39 -5.94 -1.37 -5.20
CA ILE A 39 -6.11 -2.08 -6.48
C ILE A 39 -4.84 -2.82 -6.91
N ARG A 40 -3.66 -2.30 -6.56
CA ARG A 40 -2.37 -2.83 -7.02
C ARG A 40 -2.13 -4.31 -6.64
N PRO A 41 -2.44 -4.76 -5.41
CA PRO A 41 -2.27 -6.16 -5.02
C PRO A 41 -3.25 -7.13 -5.69
N LEU A 42 -4.33 -6.63 -6.31
CA LEU A 42 -5.41 -7.45 -6.87
C LEU A 42 -5.18 -7.83 -8.35
N PHE A 43 -4.14 -7.28 -8.98
CA PHE A 43 -3.69 -7.76 -10.28
C PHE A 43 -3.00 -9.12 -10.12
N PRO A 44 -3.26 -10.08 -11.03
CA PRO A 44 -2.61 -11.39 -10.94
C PRO A 44 -1.11 -11.26 -11.15
N LYS A 45 -0.35 -12.17 -10.54
CA LYS A 45 1.10 -12.28 -10.75
C LYS A 45 1.40 -12.50 -12.23
N GLY A 46 2.44 -11.86 -12.74
CA GLY A 46 2.82 -11.93 -14.16
C GLY A 46 2.06 -10.95 -15.07
N PHE A 47 1.08 -10.19 -14.56
CA PHE A 47 0.44 -9.14 -15.35
C PHE A 47 1.35 -7.92 -15.50
N THR A 48 1.96 -7.77 -16.68
CA THR A 48 2.92 -6.70 -17.01
C THR A 48 2.38 -5.69 -18.03
N SER A 49 1.12 -5.84 -18.45
CA SER A 49 0.50 -4.88 -19.36
C SER A 49 0.31 -3.53 -18.68
N GLU A 50 0.74 -2.46 -19.36
CA GLU A 50 0.52 -1.09 -18.88
C GLU A 50 -0.97 -0.84 -18.66
N THR A 51 -1.31 -0.38 -17.46
CA THR A 51 -2.69 -0.10 -17.05
C THR A 51 -2.75 1.28 -16.43
N GLN A 52 -3.59 2.13 -17.01
CA GLN A 52 -3.79 3.51 -16.57
C GLN A 52 -5.23 3.70 -16.08
N VAL A 53 -5.37 4.15 -14.84
CA VAL A 53 -6.65 4.52 -14.24
C VAL A 53 -6.67 6.03 -14.06
N ILE A 54 -7.61 6.71 -14.71
CA ILE A 54 -7.77 8.17 -14.64
C ILE A 54 -9.11 8.49 -13.98
N ALA A 55 -9.07 8.99 -12.75
CA ALA A 55 -10.26 9.48 -12.05
C ALA A 55 -10.38 11.00 -12.24
N THR A 56 -11.37 11.43 -13.02
CA THR A 56 -11.67 12.85 -13.25
C THR A 56 -12.99 13.21 -12.59
N VAL A 57 -12.97 14.19 -11.68
CA VAL A 57 -14.16 14.68 -11.01
C VAL A 57 -14.87 15.70 -11.91
N ILE A 58 -16.00 15.29 -12.49
CA ILE A 58 -16.78 16.13 -13.42
C ILE A 58 -17.77 17.04 -12.68
N SER A 59 -18.34 16.59 -11.57
CA SER A 59 -19.31 17.31 -10.77
C SER A 59 -19.16 16.95 -9.29
N VAL A 60 -19.43 17.91 -8.41
CA VAL A 60 -19.51 17.69 -6.96
C VAL A 60 -20.70 18.41 -6.36
N ASP A 61 -21.27 17.83 -5.30
CA ASP A 61 -22.34 18.43 -4.51
C ASP A 61 -21.83 19.35 -3.39
N GLY A 62 -20.52 19.30 -3.10
CA GLY A 62 -19.88 20.07 -2.03
C GLY A 62 -20.14 19.53 -0.63
N ARG A 63 -20.80 18.38 -0.49
CA ARG A 63 -21.15 17.76 0.81
C ARG A 63 -20.43 16.44 1.04
N HIS A 64 -20.19 15.65 0.00
CA HIS A 64 -19.53 14.37 0.12
C HIS A 64 -18.10 14.40 -0.43
N ASP A 65 -17.26 13.51 0.08
CA ASP A 65 -15.89 13.37 -0.42
C ASP A 65 -15.87 12.56 -1.73
N SER A 66 -15.43 13.21 -2.81
CA SER A 66 -15.29 12.60 -4.12
C SER A 66 -14.19 11.52 -4.19
N SER A 67 -13.25 11.50 -3.25
CA SER A 67 -12.17 10.49 -3.21
C SER A 67 -12.72 9.07 -3.01
N ILE A 68 -13.80 8.92 -2.22
CA ILE A 68 -14.45 7.62 -1.96
C ILE A 68 -15.15 7.10 -3.22
N LEU A 69 -15.82 8.00 -3.95
CA LEU A 69 -16.45 7.70 -5.22
C LEU A 69 -15.42 7.36 -6.29
N ALA A 70 -14.29 8.07 -6.33
CA ALA A 70 -13.21 7.81 -7.27
C ALA A 70 -12.59 6.41 -7.08
N LEU A 71 -12.41 5.97 -5.83
CA LEU A 71 -11.94 4.63 -5.49
C LEU A 71 -12.93 3.55 -5.95
N THR A 72 -14.22 3.70 -5.61
CA THR A 72 -15.25 2.75 -6.02
C THR A 72 -15.45 2.73 -7.53
N GLY A 73 -15.38 3.89 -8.19
CA GLY A 73 -15.47 4.03 -9.64
C GLY A 73 -14.28 3.40 -10.37
N ALA A 74 -13.06 3.52 -9.84
CA ALA A 74 -11.89 2.84 -10.38
C ALA A 74 -12.05 1.32 -10.34
N SER A 75 -12.56 0.77 -9.22
CA SER A 75 -12.88 -0.65 -9.11
C SER A 75 -13.96 -1.07 -10.11
N ALA A 76 -15.06 -0.32 -10.21
CA ALA A 76 -16.13 -0.62 -11.15
C ALA A 76 -15.63 -0.63 -12.60
N ALA A 77 -14.78 0.33 -12.98
CA ALA A 77 -14.17 0.39 -14.31
C ALA A 77 -13.29 -0.83 -14.60
N LEU A 78 -12.48 -1.29 -13.63
CA LEU A 78 -11.68 -2.50 -13.77
C LEU A 78 -12.58 -3.75 -13.87
N MET A 79 -13.67 -3.81 -13.11
CA MET A 79 -14.63 -4.91 -13.15
C MET A 79 -15.31 -5.07 -14.51
N ILE A 80 -15.65 -3.98 -15.20
CA ILE A 80 -16.29 -4.05 -16.53
C ILE A 80 -15.29 -4.10 -17.71
N SER A 81 -14.00 -3.91 -17.44
CA SER A 81 -12.94 -3.97 -18.45
C SER A 81 -12.54 -5.41 -18.80
N ASP A 82 -11.66 -5.60 -19.79
CA ASP A 82 -11.01 -6.88 -20.06
C ASP A 82 -9.75 -7.11 -19.19
N ILE A 83 -9.44 -6.19 -18.27
CA ILE A 83 -8.26 -6.28 -17.42
C ILE A 83 -8.50 -7.33 -16.33
N PRO A 84 -7.58 -8.29 -16.15
CA PRO A 84 -7.70 -9.31 -15.11
C PRO A 84 -7.50 -8.65 -13.74
N PHE A 85 -8.54 -8.71 -12.91
CA PHE A 85 -8.60 -7.99 -11.64
C PHE A 85 -9.38 -8.82 -10.63
N SER A 86 -8.79 -9.07 -9.46
CA SER A 86 -9.36 -9.90 -8.39
C SER A 86 -10.23 -9.09 -7.42
N GLY A 87 -10.98 -8.12 -7.94
CA GLY A 87 -11.94 -7.32 -7.18
C GLY A 87 -13.35 -7.93 -7.15
N PRO A 88 -14.39 -7.14 -6.84
CA PRO A 88 -14.38 -5.68 -6.65
C PRO A 88 -13.83 -5.23 -5.30
N ILE A 89 -13.50 -3.94 -5.23
CA ILE A 89 -13.35 -3.20 -3.97
C ILE A 89 -14.29 -2.00 -3.94
N ALA A 90 -14.67 -1.58 -2.73
CA ALA A 90 -15.48 -0.40 -2.51
C ALA A 90 -14.82 0.50 -1.45
N GLY A 91 -14.82 1.80 -1.73
CA GLY A 91 -14.37 2.80 -0.78
C GLY A 91 -15.49 3.14 0.21
N ILE A 92 -15.14 3.30 1.47
CA ILE A 92 -16.03 3.85 2.50
C ILE A 92 -15.25 4.75 3.44
N ARG A 93 -15.85 5.87 3.85
CA ARG A 93 -15.39 6.65 5.01
C ARG A 93 -16.28 6.35 6.21
N VAL A 94 -15.70 6.15 7.37
CA VAL A 94 -16.40 5.98 8.65
C VAL A 94 -16.01 7.13 9.56
N GLY A 95 -17.02 7.88 10.00
CA GLY A 95 -16.89 8.86 11.07
C GLY A 95 -17.60 8.38 12.33
N ARG A 96 -17.38 9.08 13.45
CA ARG A 96 -18.08 8.85 14.71
C ARG A 96 -18.53 10.18 15.30
N ILE A 97 -19.83 10.43 15.23
CA ILE A 97 -20.47 11.70 15.58
C ILE A 97 -21.38 11.43 16.79
N ASP A 98 -21.20 12.20 17.87
CA ASP A 98 -21.90 11.98 19.14
C ASP A 98 -21.83 10.51 19.63
N GLY A 99 -20.67 9.89 19.45
CA GLY A 99 -20.41 8.49 19.80
C GLY A 99 -21.02 7.44 18.88
N LYS A 100 -21.66 7.84 17.77
CA LYS A 100 -22.30 6.92 16.81
C LYS A 100 -21.51 6.84 15.52
N LEU A 101 -21.28 5.61 15.04
CA LEU A 101 -20.62 5.37 13.76
C LEU A 101 -21.55 5.75 12.60
N VAL A 102 -21.01 6.53 11.65
CA VAL A 102 -21.72 7.00 10.47
C VAL A 102 -20.88 6.68 9.23
N SER A 103 -21.51 6.07 8.23
CA SER A 103 -20.87 5.73 6.96
C SER A 103 -21.04 6.87 5.97
N ASN A 104 -19.95 7.23 5.27
CA ASN A 104 -19.87 8.35 4.33
C ASN A 104 -20.54 9.64 4.86
N PRO A 105 -20.16 10.11 6.07
CA PRO A 105 -20.71 11.32 6.65
C PRO A 105 -20.47 12.53 5.73
N HIS A 106 -21.31 13.53 5.86
CA HIS A 106 -21.13 14.80 5.18
C HIS A 106 -19.88 15.54 5.70
N GLN A 107 -19.33 16.42 4.88
CA GLN A 107 -18.11 17.17 5.22
C GLN A 107 -18.29 18.08 6.45
N ASP A 108 -19.48 18.63 6.65
CA ASP A 108 -19.87 19.43 7.83
C ASP A 108 -20.03 18.57 9.08
N GLU A 109 -20.54 17.35 8.94
CA GLU A 109 -20.65 16.40 10.05
C GLU A 109 -19.27 15.94 10.56
N MET A 110 -18.28 15.85 9.67
CA MET A 110 -16.92 15.45 10.01
C MET A 110 -16.22 16.42 10.98
N GLU A 111 -16.66 17.68 11.08
CA GLU A 111 -16.10 18.64 12.04
C GLU A 111 -16.36 18.24 13.50
N ASN A 112 -17.46 17.50 13.72
CA ASN A 112 -17.84 16.98 15.04
C ASN A 112 -17.45 15.51 15.23
N SER A 113 -16.70 14.94 14.30
CA SER A 113 -16.29 13.54 14.34
C SER A 113 -15.00 13.37 15.13
N ASP A 114 -14.96 12.41 16.06
CA ASP A 114 -13.73 12.01 16.77
C ASP A 114 -12.99 10.85 16.07
N LEU A 115 -13.49 10.45 14.89
CA LEU A 115 -12.96 9.39 14.04
C LEU A 115 -13.02 9.81 12.56
N ASP A 116 -11.95 9.58 11.80
CA ASP A 116 -11.95 9.66 10.32
C ASP A 116 -11.17 8.47 9.78
N ILE A 117 -11.88 7.40 9.43
CA ILE A 117 -11.29 6.23 8.79
C ILE A 117 -11.78 6.13 7.36
N VAL A 118 -10.87 6.13 6.42
CA VAL A 118 -11.10 5.77 5.02
C VAL A 118 -10.58 4.36 4.79
N MET A 119 -11.39 3.51 4.19
CA MET A 119 -11.02 2.13 3.93
C MET A 119 -11.50 1.65 2.56
N ALA A 120 -10.75 0.70 2.01
CA ALA A 120 -11.13 -0.06 0.83
C ALA A 120 -11.49 -1.48 1.25
N CYS A 121 -12.70 -1.91 0.94
CA CYS A 121 -13.24 -3.21 1.34
C CYS A 121 -13.45 -4.09 0.12
N SER A 122 -13.05 -5.36 0.19
CA SER A 122 -13.50 -6.41 -0.74
C SER A 122 -14.72 -7.14 -0.15
N ARG A 123 -15.17 -8.21 -0.79
CA ARG A 123 -16.28 -9.04 -0.31
C ARG A 123 -15.97 -9.69 1.05
N GLU A 124 -14.71 -10.08 1.24
CA GLU A 124 -14.29 -10.93 2.36
C GLU A 124 -13.57 -10.15 3.45
N ALA A 125 -12.86 -9.08 3.09
CA ALA A 125 -11.95 -8.41 4.01
C ALA A 125 -11.72 -6.94 3.68
N VAL A 126 -11.17 -6.23 4.66
CA VAL A 126 -10.63 -4.89 4.51
C VAL A 126 -9.25 -4.99 3.85
N VAL A 127 -9.07 -4.34 2.69
CA VAL A 127 -7.83 -4.37 1.91
C VAL A 127 -6.88 -3.26 2.33
N MET A 128 -7.41 -2.08 2.65
CA MET A 128 -6.62 -0.91 2.99
C MET A 128 -7.38 -0.03 3.98
N VAL A 129 -6.65 0.53 4.94
CA VAL A 129 -7.14 1.48 5.94
C VAL A 129 -6.18 2.66 5.99
N GLU A 130 -6.75 3.87 6.03
CA GLU A 130 -6.04 5.13 6.25
C GLU A 130 -6.95 6.05 7.06
N GLY A 131 -6.43 6.66 8.11
CA GLY A 131 -7.27 7.47 8.99
C GLY A 131 -6.61 7.86 10.30
N GLY A 132 -7.40 8.53 11.14
CA GLY A 132 -7.02 8.96 12.47
C GLY A 132 -8.22 9.00 13.40
N ALA A 133 -7.93 9.08 14.69
CA ALA A 133 -8.92 9.15 15.75
C ALA A 133 -8.40 10.03 16.90
N HIS A 134 -9.30 10.65 17.65
CA HIS A 134 -8.95 11.43 18.84
C HIS A 134 -8.81 10.52 20.06
N GLU A 135 -7.67 9.82 20.14
CA GLU A 135 -7.28 8.97 21.29
C GLU A 135 -8.37 7.95 21.67
N LEU A 136 -8.98 7.32 20.66
CA LEU A 136 -10.04 6.34 20.87
C LEU A 136 -9.48 4.97 21.30
N PRO A 137 -10.21 4.23 22.15
CA PRO A 137 -9.91 2.85 22.49
C PRO A 137 -9.84 1.93 21.26
N GLU A 138 -9.01 0.88 21.32
CA GLU A 138 -8.77 -0.04 20.19
C GLU A 138 -10.04 -0.79 19.75
N ASP A 139 -10.90 -1.18 20.69
CA ASP A 139 -12.17 -1.86 20.44
C ASP A 139 -13.13 -1.00 19.58
N VAL A 140 -13.18 0.30 19.84
CA VAL A 140 -13.94 1.25 19.01
C VAL A 140 -13.41 1.30 17.58
N ILE A 141 -12.08 1.28 17.41
CA ILE A 141 -11.47 1.27 16.08
C ILE A 141 -11.84 -0.01 15.33
N LEU A 142 -11.78 -1.18 15.99
CA LEU A 142 -12.20 -2.45 15.40
C LEU A 142 -13.68 -2.45 15.03
N GLU A 143 -14.55 -1.93 15.89
CA GLU A 143 -15.98 -1.80 15.60
C GLU A 143 -16.23 -0.91 14.37
N ALA A 144 -15.48 0.19 14.24
CA ALA A 144 -15.58 1.07 13.09
C ALA A 144 -15.17 0.40 11.78
N LEU A 145 -14.12 -0.44 11.80
CA LEU A 145 -13.69 -1.21 10.63
C LEU A 145 -14.75 -2.23 10.22
N ASP A 146 -15.32 -2.96 11.17
CA ASP A 146 -16.40 -3.92 10.91
C ASP A 146 -17.67 -3.23 10.38
N PHE A 147 -18.02 -2.08 10.96
CA PHE A 147 -19.12 -1.26 10.50
C PHE A 147 -18.90 -0.77 9.05
N GLY A 148 -17.71 -0.26 8.74
CA GLY A 148 -17.34 0.17 7.39
C GLY A 148 -17.39 -0.97 6.38
N HIS A 149 -16.87 -2.15 6.73
CA HIS A 149 -16.91 -3.33 5.87
C HIS A 149 -18.35 -3.76 5.53
N ARG A 150 -19.25 -3.73 6.52
CA ARG A 150 -20.69 -3.99 6.29
C ARG A 150 -21.34 -2.92 5.41
N ALA A 151 -21.05 -1.66 5.65
CA ALA A 151 -21.60 -0.53 4.88
C ALA A 151 -21.15 -0.55 3.41
N ALA A 152 -20.01 -1.15 3.11
CA ALA A 152 -19.47 -1.27 1.76
C ALA A 152 -20.13 -2.39 0.91
N GLN A 153 -20.81 -3.37 1.52
CA GLN A 153 -21.35 -4.54 0.80
C GLN A 153 -22.31 -4.20 -0.34
N PRO A 154 -23.27 -3.27 -0.19
CA PRO A 154 -24.17 -2.90 -1.29
C PRO A 154 -23.44 -2.32 -2.50
N LEU A 155 -22.32 -1.63 -2.28
CA LEU A 155 -21.50 -1.09 -3.37
C LEU A 155 -20.75 -2.18 -4.13
N LEU A 156 -20.36 -3.26 -3.46
CA LEU A 156 -19.73 -4.43 -4.08
C LEU A 156 -20.75 -5.21 -4.90
N GLU A 157 -21.95 -5.43 -4.36
CA GLU A 157 -23.05 -6.09 -5.07
C GLU A 157 -23.43 -5.34 -6.35
N ALA A 158 -23.53 -4.00 -6.28
CA ALA A 158 -23.82 -3.18 -7.46
C ALA A 158 -22.74 -3.30 -8.54
N GLN A 159 -21.46 -3.39 -8.16
CA GLN A 159 -20.35 -3.58 -9.11
C GLN A 159 -20.37 -4.97 -9.75
N GLU A 160 -20.65 -6.02 -8.99
CA GLU A 160 -20.79 -7.39 -9.51
C GLU A 160 -21.97 -7.51 -10.48
N GLU A 161 -23.10 -6.91 -10.14
CA GLU A 161 -24.28 -6.84 -11.01
C GLU A 161 -23.94 -6.13 -12.33
N MET A 162 -23.28 -4.97 -12.25
CA MET A 162 -22.84 -4.23 -13.43
C MET A 162 -21.89 -5.06 -14.30
N ALA A 163 -20.90 -5.73 -13.69
CA ALA A 163 -19.95 -6.60 -14.40
C ALA A 163 -20.66 -7.77 -15.10
N ARG A 164 -21.66 -8.37 -14.45
CA ARG A 164 -22.46 -9.46 -15.02
C ARG A 164 -23.28 -9.00 -16.22
N GLN A 165 -23.87 -7.82 -16.16
CA GLN A 165 -24.65 -7.25 -17.27
C GLN A 165 -23.78 -6.86 -18.47
N VAL A 166 -22.56 -6.34 -18.22
CA VAL A 166 -21.62 -6.01 -19.30
C VAL A 166 -21.00 -7.28 -19.91
N GLY A 167 -20.70 -8.30 -19.10
CA GLY A 167 -20.29 -9.63 -19.56
C GLY A 167 -18.96 -9.66 -20.33
N ARG A 168 -18.09 -8.68 -20.16
CA ARG A 168 -16.81 -8.61 -20.90
C ARG A 168 -15.82 -9.66 -20.38
N GLU A 169 -15.31 -10.47 -21.29
CA GLU A 169 -14.32 -11.50 -20.97
C GLU A 169 -12.99 -10.88 -20.50
N LYS A 170 -12.39 -11.48 -19.47
CA LYS A 170 -11.10 -11.05 -18.93
C LYS A 170 -9.96 -11.63 -19.75
N ARG A 171 -8.91 -10.84 -19.99
CA ARG A 171 -7.68 -11.32 -20.61
C ARG A 171 -7.04 -12.40 -19.75
N THR A 172 -6.66 -13.49 -20.37
CA THR A 172 -5.90 -14.56 -19.71
C THR A 172 -4.48 -14.09 -19.43
N VAL A 173 -4.02 -14.30 -18.19
CA VAL A 173 -2.63 -14.09 -17.79
C VAL A 173 -2.03 -15.45 -17.53
N VAL A 174 -0.99 -15.79 -18.29
CA VAL A 174 -0.17 -16.96 -18.00
C VAL A 174 0.80 -16.53 -16.92
N ALA A 175 0.64 -17.10 -15.71
CA ALA A 175 1.61 -16.88 -14.66
C ALA A 175 2.98 -17.42 -15.10
N PRO A 176 4.08 -16.71 -14.82
CA PRO A 176 5.41 -17.23 -15.10
C PRO A 176 5.59 -18.56 -14.36
N GLN A 177 5.93 -19.60 -15.11
CA GLN A 177 6.30 -20.90 -14.54
C GLN A 177 7.79 -20.84 -14.21
N LEU A 178 8.11 -20.89 -12.92
CA LEU A 178 9.49 -20.97 -12.48
C LEU A 178 10.04 -22.36 -12.76
N ASP A 179 11.24 -22.46 -13.33
CA ASP A 179 11.90 -23.74 -13.55
C ASP A 179 12.11 -24.49 -12.21
N GLU A 180 11.50 -25.68 -12.10
CA GLU A 180 11.58 -26.52 -10.91
C GLU A 180 13.02 -26.94 -10.59
N ARG A 181 13.89 -27.05 -11.61
CA ARG A 181 15.30 -27.40 -11.43
C ARG A 181 16.07 -26.28 -10.73
N VAL A 182 15.78 -25.03 -11.08
CA VAL A 182 16.35 -23.84 -10.43
C VAL A 182 15.82 -23.75 -8.99
N MET A 183 14.53 -23.99 -8.78
CA MET A 183 13.97 -24.03 -7.42
C MET A 183 14.61 -25.11 -6.55
N ALA A 184 14.76 -26.33 -7.05
CA ALA A 184 15.37 -27.44 -6.32
C ALA A 184 16.84 -27.14 -5.97
N ALA A 185 17.64 -26.70 -6.95
CA ALA A 185 19.05 -26.35 -6.74
C ALA A 185 19.22 -25.25 -5.68
N VAL A 186 18.41 -24.18 -5.74
CA VAL A 186 18.49 -23.08 -4.76
C VAL A 186 18.07 -23.52 -3.35
N VAL A 187 17.02 -24.34 -3.24
CA VAL A 187 16.50 -24.79 -1.94
C VAL A 187 17.44 -25.79 -1.27
N GLU A 188 17.86 -26.82 -2.01
CA GLU A 188 18.65 -27.93 -1.46
C GLU A 188 20.07 -27.50 -1.10
N GLU A 189 20.71 -26.71 -1.97
CA GLU A 189 22.13 -26.39 -1.83
C GLU A 189 22.37 -25.11 -1.01
N TYR A 190 21.45 -24.16 -1.05
CA TYR A 190 21.66 -22.83 -0.48
C TYR A 190 20.67 -22.44 0.62
N GLY A 191 19.62 -23.24 0.87
CA GLY A 191 18.58 -22.94 1.85
C GLY A 191 19.11 -22.63 3.26
N SER A 192 20.16 -23.32 3.70
CA SER A 192 20.82 -23.08 5.00
C SER A 192 21.53 -21.72 5.04
N ARG A 193 22.19 -21.31 3.96
CA ARG A 193 22.94 -20.05 3.86
C ARG A 193 22.06 -18.81 3.93
N PHE A 194 20.79 -18.92 3.51
CA PHE A 194 19.81 -17.83 3.71
C PHE A 194 19.48 -17.58 5.19
N THR A 195 19.57 -18.60 6.04
CA THR A 195 19.26 -18.48 7.48
C THR A 195 20.40 -17.83 8.27
N GLU A 196 21.64 -18.00 7.80
CA GLU A 196 22.86 -17.45 8.41
C GLU A 196 23.03 -15.94 8.19
N ALA A 197 22.16 -15.31 7.38
CA ALA A 197 22.21 -13.88 7.09
C ALA A 197 22.28 -13.05 8.39
N LEU A 198 23.44 -12.38 8.53
CA LEU A 198 23.88 -11.59 9.68
C LEU A 198 23.00 -10.35 9.91
N ALA A 199 23.07 -9.80 11.13
CA ALA A 199 22.14 -8.81 11.65
C ALA A 199 22.36 -7.37 11.13
N ASP A 200 23.44 -7.08 10.39
CA ASP A 200 23.69 -5.77 9.79
C ASP A 200 23.11 -5.64 8.37
N LYS A 201 22.51 -4.48 8.05
CA LYS A 201 21.81 -4.26 6.76
C LYS A 201 22.76 -4.24 5.57
N LEU A 202 23.94 -3.63 5.72
CA LEU A 202 24.92 -3.52 4.63
C LEU A 202 25.60 -4.86 4.40
N GLU A 203 26.05 -5.51 5.47
CA GLU A 203 26.66 -6.84 5.39
C GLU A 203 25.69 -7.87 4.82
N ARG A 204 24.41 -7.83 5.23
CA ARG A 204 23.38 -8.70 4.66
C ARG A 204 23.14 -8.43 3.17
N ARG A 205 23.12 -7.16 2.74
CA ARG A 205 22.93 -6.83 1.33
C ARG A 205 24.09 -7.37 0.49
N ASP A 206 25.32 -7.13 0.96
CA ASP A 206 26.52 -7.52 0.22
C ASP A 206 26.68 -9.05 0.23
N TYR A 207 26.37 -9.72 1.34
CA TYR A 207 26.31 -11.19 1.43
C TYR A 207 25.27 -11.78 0.47
N LEU A 208 24.04 -11.27 0.45
CA LEU A 208 22.99 -11.77 -0.44
C LEU A 208 23.32 -11.50 -1.91
N SER A 209 23.97 -10.37 -2.23
CA SER A 209 24.44 -10.07 -3.58
C SER A 209 25.51 -11.07 -4.04
N ASN A 210 26.48 -11.37 -3.16
CA ASN A 210 27.53 -12.35 -3.45
C ASN A 210 26.96 -13.76 -3.57
N LEU A 211 26.02 -14.15 -2.71
CA LEU A 211 25.33 -15.44 -2.75
C LEU A 211 24.56 -15.59 -4.07
N LYS A 212 23.86 -14.54 -4.53
CA LYS A 212 23.16 -14.58 -5.81
C LYS A 212 24.12 -14.76 -6.99
N ALA A 213 25.29 -14.12 -6.97
CA ALA A 213 26.31 -14.27 -8.00
C ALA A 213 26.96 -15.66 -8.00
N GLU A 214 27.20 -16.24 -6.82
CA GLU A 214 27.71 -17.59 -6.66
C GLU A 214 26.75 -18.64 -7.22
N ILE A 215 25.45 -18.53 -6.88
CA ILE A 215 24.40 -19.40 -7.41
C ILE A 215 24.30 -19.26 -8.93
N ALA A 216 24.38 -18.04 -9.47
CA ALA A 216 24.34 -17.81 -10.91
C ALA A 216 25.49 -18.54 -11.63
N ALA A 217 26.73 -18.37 -11.15
CA ALA A 217 27.90 -19.03 -11.73
C ALA A 217 27.82 -20.56 -11.67
N GLN A 218 27.24 -21.11 -10.60
CA GLN A 218 27.09 -22.55 -10.46
C GLN A 218 25.98 -23.11 -11.36
N LEU A 219 24.85 -22.42 -11.50
CA LEU A 219 23.78 -22.83 -12.41
C LEU A 219 24.24 -22.76 -13.88
N GLU A 220 25.02 -21.73 -14.23
CA GLU A 220 25.68 -21.64 -15.55
C GLU A 220 26.62 -22.84 -15.79
N SER A 221 27.37 -23.28 -14.77
CA SER A 221 28.26 -24.45 -14.88
C SER A 221 27.51 -25.78 -15.08
N GLN A 222 26.25 -25.85 -14.65
CA GLN A 222 25.36 -27.01 -14.77
C GLN A 222 24.46 -26.95 -16.01
N ASP A 223 24.65 -25.95 -16.88
CA ASP A 223 23.84 -25.70 -18.09
C ASP A 223 22.34 -25.49 -17.79
N ILE A 224 22.05 -24.90 -16.63
CA ILE A 224 20.69 -24.55 -16.19
C ILE A 224 20.42 -23.07 -16.50
N PRO A 225 19.32 -22.72 -17.20
CA PRO A 225 18.95 -21.34 -17.47
C PRO A 225 18.79 -20.51 -16.19
N VAL A 226 19.41 -19.33 -16.15
CA VAL A 226 19.41 -18.42 -14.99
C VAL A 226 18.32 -17.35 -15.03
N ASP A 227 17.46 -17.36 -16.05
CA ASP A 227 16.44 -16.33 -16.27
C ASP A 227 15.49 -16.18 -15.06
N ASP A 228 15.14 -17.30 -14.42
CA ASP A 228 14.23 -17.33 -13.25
C ASP A 228 14.95 -17.16 -11.91
N LEU A 229 16.28 -17.11 -11.88
CA LEU A 229 17.07 -17.09 -10.64
C LEU A 229 16.68 -15.91 -9.75
N GLY A 230 16.39 -14.75 -10.34
CA GLY A 230 15.95 -13.57 -9.60
C GLY A 230 14.67 -13.81 -8.79
N GLU A 231 13.63 -14.32 -9.44
CA GLU A 231 12.33 -14.57 -8.82
C GLU A 231 12.40 -15.71 -7.80
N VAL A 232 13.12 -16.79 -8.11
CA VAL A 232 13.32 -17.93 -7.18
C VAL A 232 14.07 -17.47 -5.93
N PHE A 233 15.15 -16.68 -6.08
CA PHE A 233 15.94 -16.17 -4.97
C PHE A 233 15.10 -15.26 -4.05
N GLU A 234 14.30 -14.35 -4.61
CA GLU A 234 13.43 -13.46 -3.83
C GLU A 234 12.33 -14.23 -3.09
N LYS A 235 11.76 -15.26 -3.72
CA LYS A 235 10.76 -16.14 -3.12
C LYS A 235 11.34 -16.89 -1.92
N GLN A 236 12.54 -17.45 -2.05
CA GLN A 236 13.23 -18.13 -0.95
C GLN A 236 13.62 -17.18 0.18
N LEU A 237 14.16 -16.01 -0.15
CA LEU A 237 14.49 -14.98 0.83
C LEU A 237 13.24 -14.56 1.62
N SER A 238 12.11 -14.36 0.95
CA SER A 238 10.84 -13.99 1.59
C SER A 238 10.33 -15.09 2.52
N ALA A 239 10.46 -16.36 2.14
CA ALA A 239 10.07 -17.50 2.97
C ALA A 239 10.92 -17.59 4.25
N VAL A 240 12.24 -17.41 4.14
CA VAL A 240 13.18 -17.43 5.27
C VAL A 240 12.98 -16.23 6.20
N ILE A 241 12.74 -15.04 5.66
CA ILE A 241 12.42 -13.86 6.47
C ILE A 241 11.10 -14.06 7.21
N GLY A 242 10.08 -14.63 6.55
CA GLY A 242 8.78 -14.94 7.17
C GLY A 242 8.89 -15.87 8.37
N SER A 243 9.64 -16.98 8.25
CA SER A 243 9.84 -17.93 9.34
C SER A 243 10.63 -17.32 10.51
N ARG A 244 11.59 -16.43 10.22
CA ARG A 244 12.36 -15.71 11.24
C ARG A 244 11.54 -14.64 11.97
N PHE A 245 10.56 -14.04 11.31
CA PHE A 245 9.63 -13.10 11.95
C PHE A 245 8.61 -13.82 12.84
N SER A 246 8.11 -14.97 12.40
CA SER A 246 7.22 -15.84 13.19
C SER A 246 7.87 -16.38 14.47
N SER A 247 9.19 -16.62 14.45
CA SER A 247 9.96 -17.16 15.59
C SER A 247 10.49 -16.11 16.57
N ARG A 248 10.51 -14.81 16.22
CA ARG A 248 10.76 -13.75 17.21
C ARG A 248 9.50 -13.55 18.04
N LYS A 249 9.62 -13.59 19.38
CA LYS A 249 8.62 -12.95 20.26
C LYS A 249 8.55 -11.47 19.85
N SER A 250 7.48 -11.09 19.17
CA SER A 250 7.25 -9.80 18.49
C SER A 250 7.17 -8.57 19.41
N ALA A 251 7.50 -8.71 20.70
CA ALA A 251 7.28 -7.70 21.73
C ALA A 251 8.51 -6.84 22.07
N SER A 252 9.69 -7.12 21.50
CA SER A 252 10.89 -6.31 21.78
C SER A 252 11.00 -5.13 20.81
N ALA A 253 10.78 -3.92 21.31
CA ALA A 253 11.10 -2.70 20.57
C ALA A 253 12.63 -2.58 20.37
N ALA A 254 13.06 -2.03 19.24
CA ALA A 254 14.46 -1.69 19.03
C ALA A 254 14.93 -0.62 20.03
N VAL A 255 16.22 -0.61 20.38
CA VAL A 255 16.80 0.43 21.24
C VAL A 255 16.62 1.80 20.58
N LEU A 256 15.96 2.71 21.28
CA LEU A 256 15.68 4.07 20.85
C LEU A 256 16.72 5.04 21.42
N SER A 257 17.27 5.91 20.56
CA SER A 257 18.11 7.04 20.97
C SER A 257 17.40 8.34 20.61
N MET A 258 17.16 9.19 21.62
CA MET A 258 16.56 10.51 21.46
C MET A 258 17.57 11.59 21.85
N ARG A 259 17.73 12.59 20.99
CA ARG A 259 18.58 13.76 21.25
C ARG A 259 17.75 15.02 21.00
N PHE A 260 17.90 16.04 21.84
CA PHE A 260 17.21 17.32 21.69
C PHE A 260 18.23 18.44 21.46
N GLY A 261 17.82 19.51 20.76
CA GLY A 261 18.62 20.72 20.60
C GLY A 261 19.86 20.56 19.70
N ARG A 262 19.86 19.59 18.77
CA ARG A 262 21.05 19.29 17.94
C ARG A 262 21.48 20.44 17.03
N TYR A 263 20.54 21.29 16.59
CA TYR A 263 20.84 22.41 15.71
C TYR A 263 20.67 23.74 16.45
N PRO A 264 21.71 24.59 16.50
CA PRO A 264 21.73 25.79 17.33
C PRO A 264 20.83 26.92 16.82
N VAL A 265 20.39 26.89 15.56
CA VAL A 265 19.60 27.95 14.92
C VAL A 265 18.15 27.55 14.64
N LYS A 266 17.70 26.40 15.14
CA LYS A 266 16.31 25.95 14.99
C LYS A 266 15.57 26.12 16.31
N TRP A 267 14.34 26.61 16.22
CA TRP A 267 13.40 26.70 17.34
C TRP A 267 13.18 25.35 18.06
N GLY A 268 13.38 24.24 17.35
CA GLY A 268 13.47 22.91 17.93
C GLY A 268 14.15 21.94 16.96
N CYS A 269 14.86 20.95 17.51
CA CYS A 269 15.34 19.81 16.75
C CYS A 269 15.37 18.57 17.64
N CYS A 270 14.67 17.52 17.18
CA CYS A 270 14.77 16.17 17.73
C CYS A 270 15.10 15.21 16.58
N PRO A 271 16.39 14.84 16.38
CA PRO A 271 16.73 13.75 15.49
C PRO A 271 16.42 12.45 16.23
N GLY A 272 15.34 11.78 15.84
CA GLY A 272 15.13 10.38 16.18
C GLY A 272 16.07 9.51 15.35
N CYS A 273 16.86 8.66 15.99
CA CYS A 273 17.71 7.70 15.29
C CYS A 273 17.50 6.30 15.89
N MET A 274 17.05 5.35 15.08
CA MET A 274 17.23 3.93 15.36
C MET A 274 18.67 3.59 15.00
N ASP A 275 19.61 3.74 15.93
CA ASP A 275 21.01 3.39 15.65
C ASP A 275 21.68 2.69 16.83
N GLN A 276 22.16 1.47 16.58
CA GLN A 276 22.96 0.64 17.48
C GLN A 276 24.36 1.23 17.75
N ARG A 277 24.75 2.32 17.07
CA ARG A 277 26.07 2.97 17.20
C ARG A 277 26.20 3.96 18.37
N CYS A 278 25.22 4.03 19.28
CA CYS A 278 25.31 4.83 20.50
C CYS A 278 25.95 4.08 21.69
N LEU A 279 26.80 3.07 21.44
CA LEU A 279 27.66 2.52 22.49
C LEU A 279 28.79 3.51 22.80
N PRO A 280 29.08 3.80 24.08
CA PRO A 280 30.19 4.68 24.46
C PRO A 280 31.51 4.09 23.96
N GLY A 281 32.22 4.82 23.08
CA GLY A 281 33.55 4.44 22.58
C GLY A 281 33.76 4.57 21.07
N VAL A 282 32.71 4.74 20.25
CA VAL A 282 32.85 4.84 18.79
C VAL A 282 33.04 6.30 18.38
N LYS A 283 34.28 6.68 18.03
CA LYS A 283 34.56 8.01 17.45
C LYS A 283 33.86 8.17 16.09
N PRO A 284 33.21 9.32 15.82
CA PRO A 284 32.68 9.60 14.48
C PRO A 284 33.84 9.71 13.49
N ARG A 285 33.72 9.05 12.32
CA ARG A 285 34.65 9.28 11.20
C ARG A 285 34.40 10.67 10.62
N PRO A 286 35.44 11.45 10.31
CA PRO A 286 35.28 12.68 9.54
C PRO A 286 34.80 12.36 8.13
N TRP A 287 34.02 13.28 7.57
CA TRP A 287 33.43 13.23 6.23
C TRP A 287 34.48 13.05 5.14
#